data_AF-A0A5K1JY59-F1
#
_entry.id   AF-A0A5K1JY59-F1
#
_cell.length_a   1.000
_cell.length_b   1.000
_cell.length_c   1.000
_cell.angle_alpha   90.00
_cell.angle_beta   90.00
_cell.angle_gamma   90.00
#
_symmetry.space_group_name_H-M   'P 1'
#
loop_
_entity.id
_entity.type
_entity.pdbx_description
1 polymer ?
#
loop_
_entity_poly.entity_id
_entity_poly.type
_entity_poly.pdbx_seq_one_letter_code
_entity_poly.pdbx_strand_id
1 'polypeptide(L)'
;MAPPPEPVERKDTVAKQYVVHEITQTEKNSRPSWHTTMTAMFGDHADWENCRVYTAKGRPLARPTQICPITGKAAKYFDPRTNVPYADLDAYRVLNMVLRHEHVWSPALGCYVSKEGSVFSPNAA
;
A
#
# COMPACT_ATOMS: atom_id res chain seq x y z
N MET A 1 -35.25 -36.02 -13.82
CA MET A 1 -34.61 -34.85 -13.18
C MET A 1 -34.78 -35.05 -11.69
N ALA A 2 -33.70 -35.25 -10.93
CA ALA A 2 -33.82 -35.47 -9.49
C ALA A 2 -34.32 -34.17 -8.81
N PRO A 3 -35.17 -34.26 -7.77
CA PRO A 3 -35.61 -33.08 -7.04
C PRO A 3 -34.41 -32.38 -6.36
N PRO A 4 -34.47 -31.06 -6.15
CA PRO A 4 -33.43 -30.33 -5.44
C PRO A 4 -33.26 -30.90 -4.02
N PRO A 5 -32.03 -31.02 -3.51
CA PRO A 5 -31.80 -31.42 -2.13
C PRO A 5 -32.42 -30.41 -1.16
N GLU A 6 -33.03 -30.90 -0.09
CA GLU A 6 -33.65 -30.06 0.93
C GLU A 6 -32.59 -29.22 1.68
N PRO A 7 -32.89 -27.97 2.04
CA PRO A 7 -31.96 -27.10 2.76
C PRO A 7 -31.66 -27.66 4.15
N VAL A 8 -30.38 -27.79 4.48
CA VAL A 8 -29.92 -28.26 5.79
C VAL A 8 -29.95 -27.09 6.79
N GLU A 9 -30.91 -27.10 7.71
CA GLU A 9 -30.96 -26.14 8.81
C GLU A 9 -29.97 -26.51 9.92
N ARG A 10 -29.13 -25.57 10.35
CA ARG A 10 -28.17 -25.75 11.45
C ARG A 10 -28.35 -24.65 12.49
N LYS A 11 -28.51 -25.05 13.76
CA LYS A 11 -28.53 -24.14 14.92
C LYS A 11 -27.18 -24.23 15.62
N ASP A 12 -26.43 -23.14 15.62
CA ASP A 12 -25.16 -23.04 16.35
C ASP A 12 -25.33 -22.09 17.55
N THR A 13 -24.83 -22.49 18.72
CA THR A 13 -24.71 -21.60 19.88
C THR A 13 -23.48 -20.73 19.71
N VAL A 14 -23.67 -19.42 19.56
CA VAL A 14 -22.58 -18.47 19.31
C VAL A 14 -22.40 -17.56 20.52
N ALA A 15 -21.18 -17.52 21.07
CA ALA A 15 -20.80 -16.52 22.06
C ALA A 15 -20.53 -15.18 21.34
N LYS A 16 -21.19 -14.11 21.76
CA LYS A 16 -20.97 -12.77 21.21
C LYS A 16 -20.01 -12.01 22.10
N GLN A 17 -18.91 -11.54 21.54
CA GLN A 17 -18.01 -10.59 22.18
C GLN A 17 -18.39 -9.18 21.72
N TYR A 18 -18.52 -8.27 22.68
CA TYR A 18 -18.91 -6.89 22.43
C TYR A 18 -17.77 -5.96 22.80
N VAL A 19 -17.53 -4.96 21.95
CA VAL A 19 -16.69 -3.82 22.29
C VAL A 19 -17.60 -2.63 22.54
N VAL A 20 -17.52 -2.10 23.77
CA VAL A 20 -18.36 -0.99 24.22
C VAL A 20 -17.54 0.29 24.13
N HIS A 21 -18.00 1.21 23.29
CA HIS A 21 -17.46 2.57 23.20
C HIS A 21 -18.29 3.49 24.10
N GLU A 22 -17.77 3.83 25.27
CA GLU A 22 -18.35 4.88 26.11
C GLU A 22 -17.87 6.25 25.60
N ILE A 23 -18.72 6.93 24.82
CA ILE A 23 -18.42 8.27 24.28
C ILE A 23 -19.00 9.35 25.21
N THR A 24 -20.29 9.24 25.53
CA THR A 24 -21.06 10.14 26.40
C THR A 24 -22.25 9.40 27.01
N GLN A 25 -22.75 9.79 28.18
CA GLN A 25 -23.88 9.11 28.86
C GLN A 25 -25.25 9.71 28.51
N THR A 26 -25.44 10.04 27.23
CA THR A 26 -26.66 10.67 26.70
C THR A 26 -27.37 9.74 25.71
N GLU A 27 -28.71 9.75 25.66
CA GLU A 27 -29.49 8.83 24.80
C GLU A 27 -29.23 9.00 23.29
N LYS A 28 -28.85 10.20 22.85
CA LYS A 28 -28.55 10.50 21.44
C LYS A 28 -27.05 10.67 21.24
N ASN A 29 -26.33 9.56 21.14
CA ASN A 29 -24.92 9.57 20.80
C ASN A 29 -24.68 9.30 19.32
N SER A 30 -23.65 9.95 18.77
CA SER A 30 -23.12 9.62 17.46
C SER A 30 -22.38 8.28 17.50
N ARG A 31 -22.25 7.64 16.33
CA ARG A 31 -21.40 6.44 16.21
C ARG A 31 -19.94 6.83 16.47
N PRO A 32 -19.14 5.96 17.12
CA PRO A 32 -17.71 6.19 17.28
C PRO A 32 -17.05 6.36 15.91
N SER A 33 -15.95 7.11 15.87
CA SER A 33 -15.16 7.22 14.66
C SER A 33 -14.52 5.88 14.29
N TRP A 34 -14.16 5.75 13.02
CA TRP A 34 -13.47 4.57 12.50
C TRP A 34 -12.16 4.32 13.26
N HIS A 35 -11.32 5.34 13.40
CA HIS A 35 -10.06 5.26 14.15
C HIS A 35 -10.26 4.76 15.58
N THR A 36 -11.17 5.37 16.34
CA THR A 36 -11.42 4.97 17.74
C THR A 36 -11.88 3.51 17.82
N THR A 37 -12.71 3.07 16.88
CA THR A 37 -13.16 1.67 16.80
C THR A 37 -11.99 0.73 16.53
N MET A 38 -11.15 1.04 15.54
CA MET A 38 -10.00 0.20 15.18
C MET A 38 -8.93 0.18 16.27
N THR A 39 -8.65 1.32 16.91
CA THR A 39 -7.71 1.39 18.03
C THR A 39 -8.18 0.57 19.22
N ALA A 40 -9.47 0.58 19.55
CA ALA A 40 -10.01 -0.25 20.63
C ALA A 40 -9.96 -1.76 20.31
N MET A 41 -10.15 -2.13 19.04
CA MET A 41 -10.15 -3.53 18.60
C MET A 41 -8.74 -4.11 18.46
N PHE A 42 -7.79 -3.31 17.94
CA PHE A 42 -6.50 -3.80 17.44
C PHE A 42 -5.28 -3.05 18.00
N GLY A 43 -5.46 -1.98 18.77
CA GLY A 43 -4.37 -1.13 19.29
C GLY A 43 -3.94 -0.04 18.31
N ASP A 44 -2.85 0.64 18.61
CA ASP A 44 -2.37 1.88 17.95
C ASP A 44 -1.25 1.68 16.91
N HIS A 45 -0.97 0.43 16.57
CA HIS A 45 0.18 0.05 15.73
C HIS A 45 0.04 0.43 14.24
N ALA A 46 -1.13 0.93 13.81
CA ALA A 46 -1.35 1.37 12.44
C ALA A 46 -2.10 2.71 12.40
N ASP A 47 -1.84 3.49 11.34
CA ASP A 47 -2.58 4.71 11.07
C ASP A 47 -3.99 4.37 10.54
N TRP A 48 -4.92 4.16 11.46
CA TRP A 48 -6.28 3.77 11.13
C TRP A 48 -7.08 4.88 10.44
N GLU A 49 -6.71 6.15 10.61
CA GLU A 49 -7.37 7.28 9.94
C GLU A 49 -7.11 7.24 8.44
N ASN A 50 -5.86 7.02 8.03
CA ASN A 50 -5.48 7.01 6.61
C ASN A 50 -5.44 5.61 5.98
N CYS A 51 -5.77 4.57 6.76
CA CYS A 51 -5.82 3.20 6.25
C CYS A 51 -6.91 3.05 5.18
N ARG A 52 -6.50 2.73 3.95
CA ARG A 52 -7.43 2.51 2.84
C ARG A 52 -8.10 1.15 2.94
N VAL A 53 -9.30 1.12 3.53
CA VAL A 53 -10.10 -0.11 3.67
C VAL A 53 -10.92 -0.38 2.41
N TYR A 54 -10.60 -1.46 1.69
CA TYR A 54 -11.42 -1.95 0.59
C TYR A 54 -12.51 -2.89 1.11
N THR A 55 -13.73 -2.36 1.26
CA THR A 55 -14.92 -3.16 1.59
C THR A 55 -15.26 -4.15 0.47
N ALA A 56 -16.13 -5.12 0.74
CA ALA A 56 -16.51 -6.14 -0.26
C ALA A 56 -17.09 -5.55 -1.55
N LYS A 57 -17.71 -4.36 -1.49
CA LYS A 57 -18.21 -3.65 -2.68
C LYS A 57 -17.12 -2.71 -3.20
N GLY A 58 -16.66 -2.95 -4.44
CA GLY A 58 -15.67 -2.09 -5.11
C GLY A 58 -14.21 -2.37 -4.75
N ARG A 59 -13.90 -3.49 -4.08
CA ARG A 59 -12.52 -3.93 -3.92
C ARG A 59 -11.91 -4.23 -5.30
N PRO A 60 -10.75 -3.65 -5.63
CA PRO A 60 -9.99 -4.07 -6.81
C PRO A 60 -9.72 -5.57 -6.72
N LEU A 61 -10.31 -6.34 -7.64
CA LEU A 61 -10.11 -7.79 -7.70
C LEU A 61 -8.70 -8.15 -8.17
N ALA A 62 -8.05 -7.22 -8.88
CA ALA A 62 -6.67 -7.34 -9.32
C ALA A 62 -5.71 -6.81 -8.25
N ARG A 63 -4.56 -7.48 -8.12
CA ARG A 63 -3.43 -6.97 -7.33
C ARG A 63 -2.99 -5.62 -7.89
N PRO A 64 -2.69 -4.61 -7.05
CA PRO A 64 -2.09 -3.36 -7.51
C PRO A 64 -0.80 -3.61 -8.30
N THR A 65 -0.77 -3.11 -9.54
CA THR A 65 0.42 -3.15 -10.40
C THR A 65 1.46 -2.15 -9.90
N GLN A 66 2.67 -2.62 -9.61
CA GLN A 66 3.76 -1.72 -9.23
C GLN A 66 4.21 -0.92 -10.45
N ILE A 67 4.61 0.34 -10.21
CA ILE A 67 5.07 1.25 -11.26
C ILE A 67 6.59 1.34 -11.19
N CYS A 68 7.25 1.33 -12.35
CA CYS A 68 8.68 1.55 -12.45
C CYS A 68 9.00 3.02 -12.12
N PRO A 69 9.87 3.31 -11.14
CA PRO A 69 10.19 4.68 -10.76
C PRO A 69 11.02 5.43 -11.81
N ILE A 70 11.65 4.70 -12.75
CA ILE A 70 12.51 5.29 -13.79
C ILE A 70 11.68 5.66 -15.03
N THR A 71 10.80 4.78 -15.49
CA THR A 71 10.05 4.97 -16.75
C THR A 71 8.58 5.32 -16.56
N GLY A 72 8.02 5.18 -15.35
CA GLY A 72 6.60 5.39 -15.06
C GLY A 72 5.68 4.30 -15.64
N LYS A 73 6.22 3.28 -16.31
CA LYS A 73 5.45 2.16 -16.87
C LYS A 73 5.15 1.11 -15.80
N ALA A 74 4.16 0.25 -16.04
CA ALA A 74 3.92 -0.92 -15.20
C ALA A 74 5.17 -1.81 -15.14
N ALA A 75 5.62 -2.11 -13.93
CA ALA A 75 6.82 -2.90 -13.71
C ALA A 75 6.54 -4.38 -13.94
N LYS A 76 7.42 -5.03 -14.72
CA LYS A 76 7.35 -6.46 -15.03
C LYS A 76 8.32 -7.27 -14.18
N TYR A 77 9.37 -6.64 -13.66
CA TYR A 77 10.46 -7.31 -12.95
C TYR A 77 10.82 -6.55 -11.66
N PHE A 78 11.55 -7.23 -10.78
CA PHE A 78 12.09 -6.68 -9.54
C PHE A 78 13.59 -6.97 -9.47
N ASP A 79 14.37 -6.00 -9.03
CA ASP A 79 15.79 -6.22 -8.76
C ASP A 79 15.98 -7.00 -7.45
N PRO A 80 16.63 -8.17 -7.44
CA PRO A 80 16.77 -8.99 -6.24
C PRO A 80 17.59 -8.33 -5.12
N ARG A 81 18.41 -7.32 -5.44
CA ARG A 81 19.27 -6.64 -4.45
C ARG A 81 18.52 -5.55 -3.70
N THR A 82 17.70 -4.78 -4.41
CA THR A 82 17.02 -3.59 -3.87
C THR A 82 15.51 -3.76 -3.72
N ASN A 83 14.95 -4.82 -4.30
CA ASN A 83 13.53 -5.05 -4.47
C ASN A 83 12.79 -3.90 -5.19
N VAL A 84 13.52 -3.09 -5.99
CA VAL A 84 12.94 -2.00 -6.76
C VAL A 84 12.27 -2.55 -8.03
N PRO A 85 11.00 -2.17 -8.30
CA PRO A 85 10.29 -2.60 -9.51
C PRO A 85 10.82 -1.88 -10.76
N TYR A 86 11.02 -2.60 -11.87
CA TYR A 86 11.41 -2.02 -13.16
C TYR A 86 10.63 -2.61 -14.35
N ALA A 87 10.48 -1.81 -15.41
CA ALA A 87 9.63 -2.17 -16.56
C ALA A 87 10.41 -2.84 -17.72
N ASP A 88 11.57 -2.30 -18.07
CA ASP A 88 12.35 -2.69 -19.25
C ASP A 88 13.87 -2.77 -18.96
N LEU A 89 14.64 -3.23 -19.93
CA LEU A 89 16.09 -3.41 -19.81
C LEU A 89 16.83 -2.08 -19.63
N ASP A 90 16.32 -0.99 -20.22
CA ASP A 90 16.94 0.33 -20.08
C ASP A 90 16.75 0.86 -18.67
N ALA A 91 15.57 0.69 -18.06
CA ALA A 91 15.36 0.98 -16.64
C ALA A 91 16.30 0.16 -15.74
N TYR A 92 16.53 -1.12 -16.06
CA TYR A 92 17.48 -1.95 -15.31
C TYR A 92 18.93 -1.45 -15.41
N ARG A 93 19.34 -0.96 -16.59
CA ARG A 93 20.68 -0.37 -16.78
C ARG A 93 20.83 0.90 -15.97
N VAL A 94 19.85 1.80 -16.04
CA VAL A 94 19.84 3.04 -15.24
C VAL A 94 19.89 2.73 -13.74
N LEU A 95 19.10 1.77 -13.26
CA LEU A 95 19.12 1.33 -11.86
C LEU A 95 20.52 0.87 -11.44
N ASN A 96 21.19 0.06 -12.26
CA ASN A 96 22.56 -0.38 -11.97
C ASN A 96 23.57 0.77 -11.97
N MET A 97 23.42 1.74 -12.86
CA MET A 97 24.29 2.92 -12.89
C MET A 97 24.10 3.79 -11.64
N VAL A 98 22.86 3.93 -11.15
CA VAL A 98 22.58 4.60 -9.86
C VAL A 98 23.24 3.84 -8.71
N LEU A 99 23.14 2.51 -8.68
CA LEU A 99 23.78 1.67 -7.66
C LEU A 99 25.31 1.69 -7.70
N ARG A 100 25.90 2.00 -8.87
CA ARG A 100 27.35 2.20 -9.03
C ARG A 100 27.78 3.64 -8.76
N HIS A 101 26.88 4.49 -8.29
CA HIS A 101 27.12 5.92 -8.05
C HIS A 101 27.57 6.68 -9.31
N GLU A 102 27.18 6.22 -10.50
CA GLU A 102 27.50 6.93 -11.75
C GLU A 102 26.60 8.15 -11.97
N HIS A 103 25.46 8.24 -11.28
CA HIS A 103 24.54 9.39 -11.33
C HIS A 103 24.75 10.27 -10.09
N VAL A 104 24.73 11.58 -10.28
CA VAL A 104 24.92 12.55 -9.18
C VAL A 104 23.61 12.75 -8.43
N TRP A 105 23.65 12.74 -7.10
CA TRP A 105 22.50 13.12 -6.28
C TRP A 105 22.43 14.65 -6.16
N SER A 106 21.25 15.23 -6.42
CA SER A 106 21.00 16.66 -6.20
C SER A 106 20.24 16.86 -4.89
N PRO A 107 20.86 17.44 -3.83
CA PRO A 107 20.17 17.72 -2.57
C PRO A 107 19.01 18.71 -2.74
N ALA A 108 19.13 19.65 -3.68
CA ALA A 108 18.12 20.67 -3.93
C ALA A 108 16.83 20.09 -4.52
N LEU A 109 16.95 19.07 -5.38
CA LEU A 109 15.80 18.43 -6.03
C LEU A 109 15.35 17.14 -5.34
N GLY A 110 16.19 16.59 -4.45
CA GLY A 110 15.93 15.30 -3.80
C GLY A 110 15.87 14.14 -4.79
N CYS A 111 16.65 14.17 -5.87
CA CYS A 111 16.68 13.13 -6.90
C CYS A 111 18.06 12.93 -7.53
N TYR A 112 18.26 11.77 -8.17
CA TYR A 112 19.43 11.51 -9.01
C TYR A 112 19.26 12.24 -10.34
N VAL A 113 20.27 13.01 -10.71
CA VAL A 113 20.35 13.73 -11.99
C VAL A 113 21.25 12.97 -12.96
N SER A 114 21.78 13.64 -13.97
CA SER A 114 22.62 13.06 -15.01
C SER A 114 23.89 12.37 -14.49
N LYS A 115 24.53 11.63 -15.41
CA LYS A 115 25.81 10.97 -15.15
C LYS A 115 26.88 11.98 -14.70
N GLU A 116 27.73 11.56 -13.78
CA GLU A 116 28.92 12.29 -13.38
C GLU A 116 29.77 12.65 -14.61
N GLY A 117 30.15 13.93 -14.74
CA GLY A 117 30.89 14.45 -15.89
C GLY A 117 30.08 14.72 -17.16
N SER A 118 28.75 14.52 -17.16
CA SER A 118 27.90 14.99 -18.26
C SER A 118 27.69 16.51 -18.21
N VAL A 119 27.39 17.13 -19.35
CA VAL A 119 27.18 18.59 -19.49
C VAL A 119 26.06 19.12 -18.59
N PHE A 120 25.14 18.24 -18.19
CA PHE A 120 23.99 18.57 -17.36
C PHE A 120 24.22 18.30 -15.86
N SER A 121 25.37 17.75 -15.47
CA SER A 121 25.73 17.64 -14.07
C SER A 121 26.19 19.01 -13.59
N PRO A 122 25.51 19.61 -12.59
CA PRO A 122 26.05 20.81 -11.98
C PRO A 122 27.40 20.44 -11.39
N ASN A 123 28.46 21.17 -11.78
CA ASN A 123 29.74 21.06 -11.10
C ASN A 123 29.47 21.25 -9.61
N ALA A 124 29.82 20.24 -8.81
CA ALA A 124 29.80 20.34 -7.36
C ALA A 124 30.69 21.53 -6.98
N ALA A 125 30.05 22.62 -6.55
CA ALA A 125 30.65 23.72 -5.81
C ALA A 125 30.25 23.57 -4.35
#